data_AF-A0A959KVY7-F1
#
_entry.id   AF-A0A959KVY7-F1
#
_cell.length_a   1.000
_cell.length_b   1.000
_cell.length_c   1.000
_cell.angle_alpha   90.00
_cell.angle_beta   90.00
_cell.angle_gamma   90.00
#
_symmetry.space_group_name_H-M   'P 1'
#
loop_
_entity.id
_entity.type
_entity.pdbx_description
1 polymer ?
#
loop_
_entity_poly.entity_id
_entity_poly.type
_entity_poly.pdbx_seq_one_letter_code
_entity_poly.pdbx_strand_id
1 'polypeptide(L)'
;MYFLLRSVSCVCLLHFFAGLSGQEPVAVTKNFAFADGVYLSFAEFQENRPSYRWTDLKSSLFTNPQTFLTQIEFLKLKEEGNRPVPLDSVWGLCLGGIPYVRLPQGAVDKELPTFAGLQVRGKICYFVFSRPELRRIPMSAYNPLTGRPFRSGLVDRWEEVEHPMMLHFQTGEVARLTVDNFLQWIDDDERLQETVRELEAGEAQEKLFKCLLIYDDRNPVFVPASDNQ
;
A
#
# COMPACT_ATOMS: atom_id res chain seq x y z
N MET A 1 4.51 58.29 61.80
CA MET A 1 3.16 57.98 61.29
C MET A 1 3.17 58.47 59.84
N TYR A 2 3.39 57.68 58.79
CA TYR A 2 2.86 56.36 58.43
C TYR A 2 3.91 55.50 57.70
N PHE A 3 3.83 54.18 57.95
CA PHE A 3 4.43 53.07 57.22
C PHE A 3 3.77 52.89 55.84
N LEU A 4 4.51 52.44 54.81
CA LEU A 4 4.02 51.59 53.70
C LEU A 4 5.21 51.18 52.81
N LEU A 5 5.83 50.02 53.07
CA LEU A 5 5.57 48.67 52.55
C LEU A 5 5.89 48.43 51.07
N ARG A 6 6.88 47.54 50.90
CA ARG A 6 7.38 46.77 49.75
C ARG A 6 6.40 46.49 48.59
N SER A 7 6.96 46.41 47.38
CA SER A 7 6.69 45.29 46.46
C SER A 7 7.84 45.11 45.47
N VAL A 8 8.56 43.99 45.62
CA VAL A 8 9.53 43.47 44.66
C VAL A 8 8.74 42.54 43.75
N SER A 9 8.49 42.93 42.50
CA SER A 9 7.90 42.05 41.50
C SER A 9 8.97 41.17 40.88
N CYS A 10 9.07 39.94 41.38
CA CYS A 10 9.77 38.84 40.75
C CYS A 10 8.92 38.36 39.56
N VAL A 11 9.34 38.67 38.33
CA VAL A 11 8.70 38.17 37.11
C VAL A 11 9.19 36.74 36.89
N CYS A 12 8.44 35.76 37.37
CA CYS A 12 8.62 34.36 37.02
C CYS A 12 8.24 34.15 35.54
N LEU A 13 9.24 33.95 34.68
CA LEU A 13 9.07 33.39 33.34
C LEU A 13 8.59 31.93 33.49
N LEU A 14 7.28 31.71 33.47
CA LEU A 14 6.68 30.39 33.29
C LEU A 14 6.87 29.99 31.82
N HIS A 15 7.95 29.27 31.54
CA HIS A 15 8.07 28.49 30.31
C HIS A 15 7.03 27.37 30.35
N PHE A 16 5.96 27.57 29.59
CA PHE A 16 4.97 26.55 29.28
C PHE A 16 5.67 25.47 28.44
N PHE A 17 6.27 24.47 29.08
CA PHE A 17 6.63 23.23 28.40
C PHE A 17 5.32 22.52 28.03
N ALA A 18 4.86 22.76 26.80
CA ALA A 18 3.86 21.92 26.18
C ALA A 18 4.42 20.49 26.14
N GLY A 19 3.83 19.61 26.95
CA GLY A 19 4.13 18.19 26.89
C GLY A 19 3.73 17.67 25.51
N LEU A 20 4.72 17.45 24.64
CA LEU A 20 4.60 16.56 23.51
C LEU A 20 4.39 15.16 24.09
N SER A 21 3.12 14.76 24.22
CA SER A 21 2.75 13.36 24.36
C SER A 21 3.01 12.70 23.00
N GLY A 22 4.26 12.37 22.71
CA GLY A 22 4.60 11.52 21.58
C GLY A 22 4.05 10.13 21.87
N GLN A 23 3.05 9.70 21.10
CA GLN A 23 2.60 8.31 21.14
C GLN A 23 3.77 7.42 20.73
N GLU A 24 4.02 6.35 21.50
CA GLU A 24 5.10 5.43 21.16
C GLU A 24 4.84 4.80 19.78
N PRO A 25 5.84 4.80 18.89
CA PRO A 25 5.67 4.23 17.57
C PRO A 25 5.46 2.72 17.68
N VAL A 26 4.48 2.20 16.94
CA VAL A 26 4.05 0.80 16.97
C VAL A 26 4.57 0.09 15.72
N ALA A 27 5.05 -1.14 15.89
CA ALA A 27 5.52 -1.96 14.78
C ALA A 27 4.37 -2.27 13.81
N VAL A 28 4.60 -2.08 12.51
CA VAL A 28 3.69 -2.50 11.44
C VAL A 28 3.80 -4.01 11.30
N THR A 29 2.97 -4.72 12.05
CA THR A 29 2.84 -6.18 11.95
C THR A 29 1.68 -6.56 11.04
N LYS A 30 1.54 -7.85 10.73
CA LYS A 30 0.40 -8.39 9.96
C LYS A 30 -0.97 -7.92 10.46
N ASN A 31 -1.11 -7.71 11.77
CA ASN A 31 -2.37 -7.35 12.42
C ASN A 31 -2.54 -5.83 12.65
N PHE A 32 -1.56 -5.02 12.28
CA PHE A 32 -1.60 -3.58 12.49
C PHE A 32 -2.68 -2.91 11.63
N ALA A 33 -3.72 -2.32 12.23
CA ALA A 33 -4.73 -1.59 11.48
C ALA A 33 -4.31 -0.13 11.28
N PHE A 34 -4.23 0.30 10.03
CA PHE A 34 -4.04 1.72 9.69
C PHE A 34 -5.32 2.52 9.97
N ALA A 35 -5.19 3.82 10.18
CA ALA A 35 -6.30 4.71 10.39
C ALA A 35 -7.15 4.81 9.11
N ASP A 36 -8.43 4.51 9.25
CA ASP A 36 -9.38 4.49 8.14
C ASP A 36 -9.68 5.89 7.60
N GLY A 37 -9.61 6.05 6.27
CA GLY A 37 -9.84 7.33 5.61
C GLY A 37 -9.14 7.46 4.27
N VAL A 38 -9.06 8.70 3.79
CA VAL A 38 -8.41 9.08 2.54
C VAL A 38 -7.09 9.78 2.85
N TYR A 39 -6.03 9.34 2.18
CA TYR A 39 -4.68 9.86 2.28
C TYR A 39 -4.35 10.60 0.99
N LEU A 40 -4.06 11.89 1.07
CA LEU A 40 -3.70 12.73 -0.07
C LEU A 40 -2.20 12.66 -0.38
N SER A 41 -1.38 12.23 0.58
CA SER A 41 0.06 12.12 0.41
C SER A 41 0.63 10.84 1.00
N PHE A 42 1.83 10.48 0.54
CA PHE A 42 2.61 9.38 1.10
C PHE A 42 3.05 9.64 2.55
N ALA A 43 3.37 10.89 2.89
CA ALA A 43 3.78 11.26 4.24
C ALA A 43 2.66 10.98 5.26
N GLU A 44 1.41 11.30 4.91
CA GLU A 44 0.25 10.98 5.74
C GLU A 44 0.10 9.47 5.98
N PHE A 45 0.45 8.64 4.99
CA PHE A 45 0.43 7.18 5.13
C PHE A 45 1.51 6.69 6.09
N GLN A 46 2.73 7.23 5.99
CA GLN A 46 3.82 6.92 6.93
C GLN A 46 3.49 7.38 8.36
N GLU A 47 2.78 8.50 8.50
CA GLU A 47 2.32 9.04 9.77
C GLU A 47 1.02 8.36 10.28
N ASN A 48 0.45 7.43 9.50
CA ASN A 48 -0.83 6.77 9.81
C ASN A 48 -1.96 7.79 10.12
N ARG A 49 -2.01 8.89 9.37
CA ARG A 49 -2.91 10.01 9.61
C ARG A 49 -3.61 10.44 8.31
N PRO A 50 -4.83 9.96 8.04
CA PRO A 50 -5.56 10.34 6.82
C PRO A 50 -5.93 11.83 6.85
N SER A 51 -5.93 12.48 5.68
CA SER A 51 -6.40 13.87 5.54
C SER A 51 -7.89 13.98 5.86
N TYR A 52 -8.65 12.94 5.52
CA TYR A 52 -10.10 12.89 5.74
C TYR A 52 -10.49 11.52 6.29
N ARG A 53 -11.22 11.48 7.40
CA ARG A 53 -11.82 10.24 7.90
C ARG A 53 -13.08 9.92 7.10
N TRP A 54 -13.47 8.65 7.04
CA TRP A 54 -14.72 8.26 6.36
C TRP A 54 -15.97 8.88 6.99
N THR A 55 -15.91 9.21 8.29
CA THR A 55 -16.98 9.92 9.00
C THR A 55 -17.29 11.29 8.39
N ASP A 56 -16.29 11.93 7.80
CA ASP A 56 -16.36 13.31 7.32
C ASP A 56 -16.71 13.36 5.81
N LEU A 57 -16.72 12.18 5.17
CA LEU A 57 -16.90 12.01 3.74
C LEU A 57 -18.24 11.37 3.39
N LYS A 58 -18.80 11.84 2.28
CA LYS A 58 -19.77 11.10 1.46
C LYS A 58 -19.02 10.52 0.27
N SER A 59 -19.08 9.20 0.10
CA SER A 59 -18.32 8.48 -0.92
C SER A 59 -19.18 7.50 -1.72
N SER A 60 -18.77 7.21 -2.94
CA SER A 60 -19.21 6.04 -3.73
C SER A 60 -17.96 5.27 -4.13
N LEU A 61 -17.85 4.06 -3.59
CA LEU A 61 -16.70 3.18 -3.77
C LEU A 61 -17.15 1.75 -4.05
N PHE A 62 -16.44 1.08 -4.95
CA PHE A 62 -16.68 -0.30 -5.34
C PHE A 62 -15.44 -1.12 -5.04
N THR A 63 -15.51 -1.96 -4.01
CA THR A 63 -14.42 -2.86 -3.62
C THR A 63 -14.73 -4.27 -4.08
N ASN A 64 -13.75 -4.91 -4.73
CA ASN A 64 -13.76 -6.34 -4.99
C ASN A 64 -12.78 -7.03 -4.02
N PRO A 65 -13.28 -7.71 -2.98
CA PRO A 65 -12.42 -8.36 -1.98
C PRO A 65 -11.58 -9.51 -2.54
N GLN A 66 -11.99 -10.15 -3.65
CA GLN A 66 -11.24 -11.25 -4.25
C GLN A 66 -9.98 -10.75 -4.95
N THR A 67 -10.05 -9.58 -5.59
CA THR A 67 -8.92 -8.98 -6.32
C THR A 67 -8.20 -7.90 -5.54
N PHE A 68 -8.68 -7.55 -4.33
CA PHE A 68 -8.16 -6.44 -3.53
C PHE A 68 -8.14 -5.10 -4.28
N LEU A 69 -9.08 -4.90 -5.21
CA LEU A 69 -9.20 -3.66 -5.95
C LEU A 69 -10.39 -2.84 -5.46
N THR A 70 -10.16 -1.54 -5.26
CA THR A 70 -11.20 -0.56 -4.96
C THR A 70 -11.22 0.52 -6.03
N GLN A 71 -12.40 0.85 -6.52
CA GLN A 71 -12.63 1.98 -7.43
C GLN A 71 -13.38 3.08 -6.69
N ILE A 72 -13.03 4.33 -6.97
CA ILE A 72 -13.74 5.49 -6.44
C ILE A 72 -14.47 6.19 -7.57
N GLU A 73 -15.78 6.37 -7.41
CA GLU A 73 -16.59 7.17 -8.32
C GLU A 73 -16.63 8.65 -7.87
N PHE A 74 -16.83 8.90 -6.57
CA PHE A 74 -16.72 10.25 -6.02
C PHE A 74 -16.37 10.26 -4.53
N LEU A 75 -15.82 11.40 -4.09
CA LEU A 75 -15.61 11.78 -2.69
C LEU A 75 -16.10 13.22 -2.48
N LYS A 76 -16.86 13.46 -1.41
CA LYS A 76 -17.39 14.78 -1.06
C LYS A 76 -17.33 15.02 0.44
N LEU A 77 -16.91 16.21 0.87
CA LEU A 77 -16.89 16.60 2.29
C LEU A 77 -18.29 16.96 2.80
N LYS A 78 -18.70 16.37 3.93
CA LYS A 78 -20.03 16.61 4.50
C LYS A 78 -20.21 18.03 5.03
N GLU A 79 -19.21 18.56 5.71
CA GLU A 79 -19.31 19.84 6.44
C GLU A 79 -19.32 21.08 5.52
N GLU A 80 -18.94 20.93 4.26
CA GLU A 80 -18.81 22.03 3.28
C GLU A 80 -19.80 21.87 2.11
N GLY A 81 -21.06 21.55 2.40
CA GLY A 81 -22.11 21.48 1.38
C GLY A 81 -21.89 20.41 0.31
N ASN A 82 -21.18 19.31 0.64
CA ASN A 82 -20.74 18.29 -0.30
C ASN A 82 -19.69 18.77 -1.32
N ARG A 83 -18.75 19.63 -0.91
CA ARG A 83 -17.60 20.00 -1.77
C ARG A 83 -16.87 18.75 -2.26
N PRO A 84 -16.64 18.60 -3.57
CA PRO A 84 -15.92 17.44 -4.11
C PRO A 84 -14.44 17.47 -3.72
N VAL A 85 -13.91 16.30 -3.37
CA VAL A 85 -12.47 16.06 -3.23
C VAL A 85 -11.94 15.58 -4.60
N PRO A 86 -10.92 16.24 -5.18
CA PRO A 86 -10.34 15.82 -6.47
C PRO A 86 -9.73 14.42 -6.39
N LEU A 87 -10.24 13.47 -7.17
CA LEU A 87 -9.76 12.08 -7.11
C LEU A 87 -8.30 11.93 -7.55
N ASP A 88 -7.81 12.82 -8.41
CA ASP A 88 -6.40 12.83 -8.84
C ASP A 88 -5.42 13.21 -7.73
N SER A 89 -5.89 13.89 -6.68
CA SER A 89 -5.10 14.23 -5.51
C SER A 89 -5.03 13.12 -4.46
N VAL A 90 -5.79 12.03 -4.64
CA VAL A 90 -5.79 10.91 -3.70
C VAL A 90 -4.56 10.04 -3.95
N TRP A 91 -3.67 9.97 -2.97
CA TRP A 91 -2.53 9.05 -3.00
C TRP A 91 -2.97 7.62 -2.68
N GLY A 92 -3.83 7.47 -1.67
CA GLY A 92 -4.32 6.18 -1.22
C GLY A 92 -5.51 6.34 -0.28
N LEU A 93 -6.05 5.21 0.16
CA LEU A 93 -7.17 5.14 1.09
C LEU A 93 -6.99 3.94 2.01
N CYS A 94 -7.61 3.95 3.19
CA CYS A 94 -7.60 2.82 4.10
C CYS A 94 -9.03 2.37 4.39
N LEU A 95 -9.30 1.06 4.22
CA LEU A 95 -10.60 0.44 4.48
C LEU A 95 -10.42 -0.74 5.43
N GLY A 96 -11.05 -0.66 6.61
CA GLY A 96 -10.95 -1.73 7.61
C GLY A 96 -9.51 -1.98 8.07
N GLY A 97 -8.70 -0.93 8.16
CA GLY A 97 -7.29 -1.02 8.56
C GLY A 97 -6.33 -1.46 7.45
N ILE A 98 -6.82 -1.73 6.23
CA ILE A 98 -6.01 -2.12 5.08
C ILE A 98 -5.82 -0.92 4.15
N PRO A 99 -4.57 -0.45 3.94
CA PRO A 99 -4.27 0.58 2.95
C PRO A 99 -4.42 0.07 1.53
N TYR A 100 -4.95 0.91 0.65
CA TYR A 100 -5.05 0.71 -0.79
C TYR A 100 -4.32 1.86 -1.49
N VAL A 101 -3.36 1.52 -2.33
CA VAL A 101 -2.50 2.49 -3.04
C VAL A 101 -3.02 2.72 -4.44
N ARG A 102 -2.95 3.98 -4.93
CA ARG A 102 -3.42 4.33 -6.27
C ARG A 102 -2.61 3.60 -7.33
N LEU A 103 -3.30 2.92 -8.26
CA LEU A 103 -2.66 2.37 -9.44
C LEU A 103 -2.43 3.47 -10.49
N PRO A 104 -1.31 3.41 -11.25
CA PRO A 104 -1.11 4.29 -12.40
C PRO A 104 -2.28 4.20 -13.38
N GLN A 105 -2.58 5.32 -14.05
CA GLN A 105 -3.60 5.33 -15.10
C GLN A 105 -3.28 4.28 -16.18
N GLY A 106 -4.29 3.47 -16.55
CA GLY A 106 -4.12 2.39 -17.53
C GLY A 106 -3.41 1.13 -17.00
N ALA A 107 -3.08 1.05 -15.71
CA ALA A 107 -2.56 -0.19 -15.12
C ALA A 107 -3.58 -1.34 -15.20
N VAL A 108 -4.86 -1.00 -15.09
CA VAL A 108 -6.01 -1.90 -15.24
C VAL A 108 -6.98 -1.30 -16.26
N ASP A 109 -7.75 -2.15 -16.95
CA ASP A 109 -8.75 -1.74 -17.93
C ASP A 109 -10.04 -1.26 -17.23
N LYS A 110 -9.94 -0.11 -16.55
CA LYS A 110 -11.01 0.50 -15.78
C LYS A 110 -10.97 2.02 -15.93
N GLU A 111 -12.14 2.63 -16.10
CA GLU A 111 -12.26 4.09 -16.29
C GLU A 111 -12.09 4.87 -14.98
N LEU A 112 -12.54 4.29 -13.86
CA LEU A 112 -12.48 4.93 -12.56
C LEU A 112 -11.08 4.79 -11.93
N PRO A 113 -10.63 5.79 -11.14
CA PRO A 113 -9.44 5.67 -10.32
C PRO A 113 -9.49 4.39 -9.49
N THR A 114 -8.50 3.52 -9.71
CA THR A 114 -8.42 2.20 -9.07
C THR A 114 -7.25 2.16 -8.10
N PHE A 115 -7.48 1.52 -6.96
CA PHE A 115 -6.53 1.36 -5.88
C PHE A 115 -6.37 -0.13 -5.57
N ALA A 116 -5.16 -0.57 -5.26
CA ALA A 116 -4.85 -1.95 -4.90
C ALA A 116 -4.48 -2.06 -3.42
N GLY A 117 -5.10 -3.01 -2.72
CA GLY A 117 -4.89 -3.25 -1.30
C GLY A 117 -3.52 -3.84 -1.01
N LEU A 118 -2.82 -3.29 -0.01
CA LEU A 118 -1.56 -3.81 0.50
C LEU A 118 -1.82 -5.10 1.27
N GLN A 119 -1.54 -6.25 0.65
CA GLN A 119 -1.71 -7.56 1.27
C GLN A 119 -0.62 -7.85 2.32
N VAL A 120 0.57 -7.26 2.13
CA VAL A 120 1.64 -7.21 3.14
C VAL A 120 1.96 -5.75 3.43
N ARG A 121 2.10 -5.42 4.72
CA ARG A 121 2.58 -4.12 5.21
C ARG A 121 3.82 -4.39 6.04
N GLY A 122 4.94 -3.79 5.65
CA GLY A 122 6.26 -4.00 6.23
C GLY A 122 7.22 -2.95 5.70
N LYS A 123 8.53 -3.20 5.77
CA LYS A 123 9.52 -2.32 5.14
C LYS A 123 9.36 -2.33 3.62
N ILE A 124 8.99 -3.48 3.07
CA ILE A 124 8.55 -3.64 1.69
C ILE A 124 7.08 -4.07 1.71
N CYS A 125 6.18 -3.13 1.44
CA CYS A 125 4.77 -3.46 1.25
C CYS A 125 4.58 -4.25 -0.06
N TYR A 126 3.58 -5.14 -0.08
CA TYR A 126 3.25 -5.95 -1.24
C TYR A 126 1.79 -5.77 -1.65
N PHE A 127 1.56 -5.63 -2.95
CA PHE A 127 0.22 -5.64 -3.54
C PHE A 127 0.23 -6.32 -4.91
N VAL A 128 -0.92 -6.80 -5.36
CA VAL A 128 -1.09 -7.41 -6.69
C VAL A 128 -2.31 -6.79 -7.35
N PHE A 129 -2.21 -6.60 -8.66
CA PHE A 129 -3.38 -6.40 -9.51
C PHE A 129 -3.24 -7.26 -10.76
N SER A 130 -4.37 -7.63 -11.36
CA SER A 130 -4.39 -8.42 -12.58
C SER A 130 -4.93 -7.60 -13.73
N ARG A 131 -4.43 -7.86 -14.94
CA ARG A 131 -4.99 -7.30 -16.17
C ARG A 131 -4.99 -8.35 -17.29
N PRO A 132 -5.94 -8.26 -18.23
CA PRO A 132 -5.93 -9.11 -19.40
C PRO A 132 -4.74 -8.74 -20.30
N GLU A 133 -3.91 -9.73 -20.64
CA GLU A 133 -2.83 -9.60 -21.60
C GLU A 133 -3.02 -10.60 -22.74
N LEU A 134 -2.72 -10.18 -23.97
CA LEU A 134 -2.79 -11.05 -25.14
C LEU A 134 -1.52 -11.91 -25.21
N ARG A 135 -1.68 -13.23 -25.10
CA ARG A 135 -0.57 -14.20 -25.17
C ARG A 135 -0.72 -15.15 -26.33
N ARG A 136 0.41 -15.44 -27.00
CA ARG A 136 0.50 -16.47 -28.04
C ARG A 136 0.73 -17.82 -27.39
N ILE A 137 -0.32 -18.62 -27.34
CA ILE A 137 -0.23 -19.98 -26.82
C ILE A 137 -0.26 -21.00 -27.96
N PRO A 138 0.50 -22.10 -27.87
CA PRO A 138 0.39 -23.20 -28.80
C PRO A 138 -0.95 -23.93 -28.55
N MET A 139 -1.78 -24.01 -29.58
CA MET A 139 -2.98 -24.84 -29.58
C MET A 139 -2.86 -25.94 -30.61
N SER A 140 -3.34 -27.12 -30.25
CA SER A 140 -3.42 -28.28 -31.16
C SER A 140 -4.88 -28.66 -31.40
N ALA A 141 -5.22 -28.93 -32.66
CA ALA A 141 -6.48 -29.55 -33.04
C ALA A 141 -6.31 -31.07 -33.02
N TYR A 142 -7.25 -31.77 -32.38
CA TYR A 142 -7.21 -33.21 -32.19
C TYR A 142 -8.27 -33.91 -33.05
N ASN A 143 -7.91 -35.07 -33.59
CA ASN A 143 -8.85 -35.90 -34.33
C ASN A 143 -9.84 -36.56 -33.34
N PRO A 144 -11.16 -36.36 -33.49
CA PRO A 144 -12.15 -36.86 -32.52
C PRO A 144 -12.22 -38.39 -32.42
N LEU A 145 -11.79 -39.12 -33.45
CA LEU A 145 -11.83 -40.60 -33.48
C LEU A 145 -10.58 -41.24 -32.85
N THR A 146 -9.43 -40.57 -32.89
CA THR A 146 -8.15 -41.14 -32.45
C THR A 146 -7.48 -40.39 -31.30
N GLY A 147 -7.97 -39.21 -30.95
CA GLY A 147 -7.39 -38.35 -29.92
C GLY A 147 -6.00 -37.80 -30.26
N ARG A 148 -5.48 -38.03 -31.48
CA ARG A 148 -4.15 -37.57 -31.89
C ARG A 148 -4.20 -36.14 -32.44
N PRO A 149 -3.21 -35.29 -32.13
CA PRO A 149 -3.12 -33.95 -32.71
C PRO A 149 -2.82 -34.07 -34.22
N PHE A 150 -3.55 -33.32 -35.05
CA PHE A 150 -3.36 -33.31 -36.52
C PHE A 150 -2.97 -31.94 -37.07
N ARG A 151 -3.09 -30.88 -36.27
CA ARG A 151 -2.63 -29.53 -36.60
C ARG A 151 -2.26 -28.80 -35.31
N SER A 152 -1.14 -28.09 -35.31
CA SER A 152 -0.77 -27.19 -34.22
C SER A 152 -0.50 -25.79 -34.79
N GLY A 153 -0.77 -24.77 -33.99
CA GLY A 153 -0.53 -23.38 -34.35
C GLY A 153 -0.49 -22.49 -33.12
N LEU A 154 0.10 -21.30 -33.27
CA LEU A 154 0.03 -20.26 -32.26
C LEU A 154 -1.30 -19.54 -32.40
N VAL A 155 -2.02 -19.36 -31.29
CA VAL A 155 -3.26 -18.60 -31.24
C VAL A 155 -3.11 -17.55 -30.16
N ASP A 156 -3.56 -16.33 -30.48
CA ASP A 156 -3.63 -15.24 -29.51
C ASP A 156 -4.82 -15.49 -28.56
N ARG A 157 -4.56 -15.57 -27.26
CA ARG A 157 -5.56 -15.74 -26.20
C ARG A 157 -5.38 -14.65 -25.14
N TRP A 158 -6.49 -14.07 -24.69
CA TRP A 158 -6.49 -13.21 -23.51
C TRP A 158 -6.33 -14.07 -22.25
N GLU A 159 -5.30 -13.78 -21.47
CA GLU A 159 -5.07 -14.36 -20.16
C GLU A 159 -5.04 -13.26 -19.10
N GLU A 160 -5.63 -13.53 -17.95
CA GLU A 160 -5.49 -12.67 -16.79
C GLU A 160 -4.09 -12.86 -16.20
N VAL A 161 -3.27 -11.82 -16.24
CA VAL A 161 -1.89 -11.85 -15.76
C VAL A 161 -1.79 -11.03 -14.49
N GLU A 162 -1.30 -11.67 -13.43
CA GLU A 162 -0.98 -11.00 -12.18
C GLU A 162 0.28 -10.14 -12.32
N HIS A 163 0.24 -8.96 -11.72
CA HIS A 163 1.36 -8.06 -11.58
C HIS A 163 1.68 -7.87 -10.09
N PRO A 164 2.59 -8.70 -9.54
CA PRO A 164 3.07 -8.52 -8.18
C PRO A 164 3.94 -7.26 -8.08
N MET A 165 3.60 -6.40 -7.13
CA MET A 165 4.21 -5.10 -6.93
C MET A 165 4.76 -4.99 -5.50
N MET A 166 5.79 -4.17 -5.36
CA MET A 166 6.38 -3.78 -4.10
C MET A 166 6.25 -2.27 -3.92
N LEU A 167 6.05 -1.82 -2.69
CA LEU A 167 6.16 -0.42 -2.28
C LEU A 167 7.15 -0.31 -1.13
N HIS A 168 8.21 0.47 -1.31
CA HIS A 168 9.20 0.70 -0.27
C HIS A 168 8.67 1.69 0.76
N PHE A 169 8.47 1.25 2.01
CA PHE A 169 7.72 1.99 3.03
C PHE A 169 8.37 3.32 3.42
N GLN A 170 9.69 3.46 3.28
CA GLN A 170 10.38 4.69 3.65
C GLN A 170 10.40 5.73 2.53
N THR A 171 10.44 5.31 1.27
CA THR A 171 10.66 6.19 0.11
C THR A 171 9.40 6.40 -0.74
N GLY A 172 8.43 5.49 -0.63
CA GLY A 172 7.20 5.49 -1.43
C GLY A 172 7.42 5.01 -2.87
N GLU A 173 8.63 4.53 -3.17
CA GLU A 173 8.96 3.96 -4.47
C GLU A 173 8.12 2.69 -4.71
N VAL A 174 7.62 2.53 -5.94
CA VAL A 174 6.85 1.37 -6.38
C VAL A 174 7.58 0.68 -7.52
N ALA A 175 7.78 -0.63 -7.39
CA ALA A 175 8.43 -1.45 -8.40
C ALA A 175 7.72 -2.80 -8.56
N ARG A 176 7.94 -3.49 -9.68
CA ARG A 176 7.49 -4.89 -9.82
C ARG A 176 8.33 -5.78 -8.91
N LEU A 177 7.72 -6.79 -8.30
CA LEU A 177 8.44 -7.83 -7.56
C LEU A 177 9.15 -8.75 -8.57
N THR A 178 10.40 -8.40 -8.86
CA THR A 178 11.34 -9.17 -9.68
C THR A 178 12.59 -9.45 -8.84
N VAL A 179 13.37 -10.46 -9.23
CA VAL A 179 14.63 -10.79 -8.53
C VAL A 179 15.55 -9.57 -8.46
N ASP A 180 15.73 -8.86 -9.57
CA ASP A 180 16.62 -7.69 -9.64
C ASP A 180 16.16 -6.56 -8.72
N ASN A 181 14.89 -6.16 -8.81
CA ASN A 181 14.35 -5.09 -7.97
C ASN A 181 14.37 -5.48 -6.50
N PHE A 182 14.05 -6.73 -6.18
CA PHE A 182 14.04 -7.19 -4.80
C PHE A 182 15.44 -7.19 -4.21
N LEU A 183 16.45 -7.73 -4.92
CA LEU A 183 17.85 -7.72 -4.50
C LEU A 183 18.37 -6.30 -4.24
N GLN A 184 17.94 -5.31 -5.02
CA GLN A 184 18.28 -3.90 -4.81
C GLN A 184 17.69 -3.35 -3.51
N TRP A 185 16.49 -3.79 -3.12
CA TRP A 185 15.78 -3.28 -1.94
C TRP A 185 16.12 -4.02 -0.64
N ILE A 186 16.78 -5.17 -0.73
CA ILE A 186 17.25 -5.97 0.43
C ILE A 186 18.78 -5.92 0.57
N ASP A 187 19.40 -4.81 0.16
CA ASP A 187 20.86 -4.63 0.18
C ASP A 187 21.48 -4.67 1.59
N ASP A 188 20.65 -4.54 2.62
CA ASP A 188 20.98 -4.64 4.02
C ASP A 188 20.79 -6.06 4.63
N ASP A 189 20.34 -7.07 3.88
CA ASP A 189 20.26 -8.48 4.33
C ASP A 189 21.08 -9.41 3.41
N GLU A 190 22.40 -9.43 3.61
CA GLU A 190 23.36 -10.24 2.83
C GLU A 190 22.95 -11.72 2.74
N ARG A 191 22.49 -12.31 3.86
CA ARG A 191 22.08 -13.72 3.92
C ARG A 191 20.86 -14.00 3.04
N LEU A 192 19.89 -13.10 3.04
CA LEU A 192 18.72 -13.24 2.18
C LEU A 192 19.07 -12.98 0.71
N GLN A 193 19.99 -12.06 0.42
CA GLN A 193 20.47 -11.85 -0.95
C GLN A 193 21.09 -13.11 -1.56
N GLU A 194 21.94 -13.82 -0.82
CA GLU A 194 22.51 -15.10 -1.25
C GLU A 194 21.40 -16.10 -1.61
N THR A 195 20.41 -16.24 -0.72
CA THR A 195 19.26 -17.14 -0.95
C THR A 195 18.48 -16.77 -2.22
N VAL A 196 18.27 -15.47 -2.46
CA VAL A 196 17.53 -14.99 -3.64
C VAL A 196 18.32 -15.18 -4.93
N ARG A 197 19.65 -15.00 -4.91
CA ARG A 197 20.53 -15.20 -6.08
C ARG A 197 20.58 -16.66 -6.53
N GLU A 198 20.36 -17.61 -5.63
CA GLU A 198 20.35 -19.05 -5.91
C GLU A 198 19.00 -19.55 -6.44
N LEU A 199 17.97 -18.70 -6.52
CA LEU A 199 16.66 -19.11 -7.03
C LEU A 199 16.69 -19.40 -8.53
N GLU A 200 16.17 -20.56 -8.92
CA GLU A 200 15.95 -20.88 -10.32
C GLU A 200 14.79 -20.06 -10.91
N ALA A 201 14.91 -19.65 -12.18
CA ALA A 201 13.94 -18.78 -12.84
C ALA A 201 12.49 -19.30 -12.83
N GLY A 202 12.30 -20.63 -12.80
CA GLY A 202 10.98 -21.26 -12.77
C GLY A 202 10.28 -21.25 -11.40
N GLU A 203 11.04 -21.16 -10.31
CA GLU A 203 10.51 -21.17 -8.93
C GLU A 203 10.57 -19.79 -8.27
N ALA A 204 11.26 -18.85 -8.91
CA ALA A 204 11.56 -17.53 -8.38
C ALA A 204 10.29 -16.81 -7.91
N GLN A 205 9.19 -16.82 -8.67
CA GLN A 205 8.03 -16.00 -8.34
C GLN A 205 7.34 -16.40 -7.01
N GLU A 206 7.17 -17.70 -6.75
CA GLU A 206 6.56 -18.16 -5.48
C GLU A 206 7.53 -17.99 -4.29
N LYS A 207 8.81 -18.30 -4.51
CA LYS A 207 9.83 -18.21 -3.47
C LYS A 207 10.16 -16.76 -3.12
N LEU A 208 10.11 -15.84 -4.07
CA LEU A 208 10.41 -14.42 -3.87
C LEU A 208 9.40 -13.76 -2.94
N PHE A 209 8.11 -14.11 -3.04
CA PHE A 209 7.11 -13.64 -2.07
C PHE A 209 7.42 -14.12 -0.64
N LYS A 210 7.84 -15.38 -0.48
CA LYS A 210 8.27 -15.91 0.83
C LYS A 210 9.51 -15.18 1.35
N CYS A 211 10.48 -14.88 0.49
CA CYS A 211 11.65 -14.08 0.84
C CYS A 211 11.28 -12.67 1.30
N LEU A 212 10.32 -12.01 0.64
CA LEU A 212 9.80 -10.70 1.06
C LEU A 212 9.24 -10.76 2.49
N LEU A 213 8.42 -11.77 2.81
CA LEU A 213 7.88 -11.94 4.16
C LEU A 213 8.98 -12.13 5.21
N ILE A 214 10.04 -12.89 4.88
CA ILE A 214 11.19 -13.10 5.76
C ILE A 214 11.97 -11.80 5.97
N TYR A 215 12.13 -10.99 4.91
CA TYR A 215 12.81 -9.70 5.00
C TYR A 215 12.07 -8.75 5.95
N ASP A 216 10.76 -8.62 5.79
CA ASP A 216 9.94 -7.74 6.63
C ASP A 216 9.93 -8.17 8.10
N ASP A 217 9.96 -9.47 8.39
CA ASP A 217 10.04 -10.00 9.76
C ASP A 217 11.37 -9.63 10.44
N ARG A 218 12.47 -9.60 9.68
CA ARG A 218 13.80 -9.20 10.17
C ARG A 218 13.98 -7.68 10.26
N ASN A 219 13.23 -6.93 9.47
CA ASN A 219 13.39 -5.48 9.30
C ASN A 219 12.06 -4.76 9.58
N PRO A 220 11.60 -4.72 10.84
CA PRO A 220 10.32 -4.10 11.18
C PRO A 220 10.36 -2.58 10.94
N VAL A 221 9.25 -2.05 10.44
CA VAL A 221 8.99 -0.60 10.40
C VAL A 221 7.98 -0.22 11.46
N PHE A 222 8.04 1.03 11.91
CA PHE A 222 7.20 1.56 12.96
C PHE A 222 6.47 2.81 12.48
N VAL A 223 5.23 2.97 12.92
CA VAL A 223 4.38 4.13 12.63
C VAL A 223 3.80 4.69 13.92
N PRO A 224 3.39 5.97 13.97
CA PRO A 224 2.66 6.49 15.12
C PRO A 224 1.43 5.62 15.41
N ALA A 225 1.16 5.38 16.70
CA ALA A 225 -0.12 4.81 17.08
C ALA A 225 -1.26 5.70 16.56
N SER A 226 -2.41 5.11 16.28
CA SER A 226 -3.61 5.87 15.96
C SER A 226 -4.56 5.83 17.15
N ASP A 227 -5.27 6.93 17.42
CA ASP A 227 -6.23 7.07 18.53
C ASP A 227 -7.40 6.07 18.51
N ASN A 228 -7.52 5.23 17.48
CA ASN A 228 -8.60 4.28 17.28
C ASN A 228 -8.22 2.80 17.49
N GLN A 229 -7.06 2.51 18.13
CA GLN A 229 -6.74 1.15 18.59
C GLN A 229 -7.35 0.86 19.97
#